data_AF-A0A497I2J5-F1
#
_entry.id   AF-A0A497I2J5-F1
#
_cell.length_a   1.000
_cell.length_b   1.000
_cell.length_c   1.000
_cell.angle_alpha   90.00
_cell.angle_beta   90.00
_cell.angle_gamma   90.00
#
_symmetry.space_group_name_H-M   'P 1'
#
loop_
_entity.id
_entity.type
_entity.pdbx_description
1 polymer ?
#
loop_
_entity_poly.entity_id
_entity_poly.type
_entity_poly.pdbx_seq_one_letter_code
_entity_poly.pdbx_strand_id
1 'polypeptide(L)'
;MILSAEDLLARVYKDPNEIRNAYQYYKAGKWELIGNKILIDPFEPERKLGVCNYDLSVGEEYVSLREPEKIKRLGKGEAIIIHPGECVLILTREYLGLPKNVVGLVVPRARWIFEGLVINATRVDPTWYGKLLIGVTNYMKYPISLSFGETFCTCIFMECTPVKKHLTPKELPSLGRTTIDPLKLAHAGREELLLPEAVTWEHLDKVVEDFRKPFDVIRGAFKRNYKEVIQYVEREVAPNLVEQAASSAYKRAHGDLMKLLYLLVGAVISFIITCIAYLIKLML
;
A
#
# COMPACT_ATOMS: atom_id res chain seq x y z
N MET A 1 5.04 -35.93 -1.47
CA MET A 1 5.06 -36.31 -0.04
C MET A 1 5.31 -35.04 0.78
N ILE A 2 4.65 -34.84 1.92
CA ILE A 2 4.96 -33.69 2.81
C ILE A 2 6.19 -34.06 3.65
N LEU A 3 7.15 -33.14 3.78
CA LEU A 3 8.35 -33.36 4.60
C LEU A 3 8.04 -33.18 6.09
N SER A 4 8.45 -34.16 6.89
CA SER A 4 8.44 -34.09 8.35
C SER A 4 9.52 -33.14 8.89
N ALA A 5 9.46 -32.87 10.20
CA ALA A 5 10.51 -32.16 10.92
C ALA A 5 11.88 -32.84 10.73
N GLU A 6 11.93 -34.16 10.83
CA GLU A 6 13.13 -34.98 10.66
C GLU A 6 13.68 -34.88 9.25
N ASP A 7 12.81 -34.92 8.24
CA ASP A 7 13.19 -34.74 6.83
C ASP A 7 13.79 -33.35 6.59
N LEU A 8 13.17 -32.31 7.15
CA LEU A 8 13.69 -30.94 7.06
C LEU A 8 15.04 -30.83 7.75
N LEU A 9 15.20 -31.38 8.96
CA LEU A 9 16.47 -31.40 9.68
C LEU A 9 17.59 -32.12 8.91
N ALA A 10 17.27 -33.16 8.14
CA ALA A 10 18.25 -33.87 7.31
C ALA A 10 18.65 -33.07 6.05
N ARG A 11 17.73 -32.25 5.54
CA ARG A 11 17.87 -31.58 4.24
C ARG A 11 18.30 -30.11 4.33
N VAL A 12 18.12 -29.44 5.46
CA VAL A 12 18.52 -28.03 5.59
C VAL A 12 20.04 -27.92 5.80
N TYR A 13 20.67 -26.92 5.17
CA TYR A 13 22.07 -26.57 5.43
C TYR A 13 22.24 -26.02 6.85
N LYS A 14 23.24 -26.51 7.60
CA LYS A 14 23.48 -26.11 9.00
C LYS A 14 24.85 -25.48 9.22
N ASP A 15 25.85 -25.92 8.45
CA ASP A 15 27.20 -25.37 8.56
C ASP A 15 27.26 -23.96 7.92
N PRO A 16 27.81 -22.95 8.61
CA PRO A 16 27.88 -21.58 8.07
C PRO A 16 28.66 -21.45 6.75
N ASN A 17 29.69 -22.27 6.51
CA ASN A 17 30.44 -22.23 5.26
C ASN A 17 29.62 -22.89 4.13
N GLU A 18 28.93 -23.99 4.42
CA GLU A 18 28.00 -24.60 3.48
C GLU A 18 26.86 -23.65 3.11
N ILE A 19 26.28 -22.93 4.07
CA ILE A 19 25.24 -21.92 3.83
C ILE A 19 25.77 -20.84 2.89
N ARG A 20 26.95 -20.29 3.15
CA ARG A 20 27.59 -19.28 2.28
C ARG A 20 27.78 -19.80 0.86
N ASN A 21 28.20 -21.05 0.71
CA ASN A 21 28.35 -21.71 -0.59
C ASN A 21 26.99 -21.94 -1.27
N ALA A 22 25.96 -22.33 -0.50
CA ALA A 22 24.62 -22.57 -1.00
C ALA A 22 24.05 -21.31 -1.68
N TYR A 23 24.19 -20.12 -1.07
CA TYR A 23 23.80 -18.85 -1.71
C TYR A 23 24.39 -18.69 -3.12
N GLN A 24 25.68 -19.04 -3.28
CA GLN A 24 26.34 -18.96 -4.59
C GLN A 24 25.85 -20.05 -5.54
N TYR A 25 25.56 -21.25 -5.04
CA TYR A 25 25.03 -22.35 -5.86
C TYR A 25 23.65 -22.05 -6.41
N TYR A 26 22.73 -21.51 -5.59
CA TYR A 26 21.40 -21.10 -6.02
C TYR A 26 21.48 -19.97 -7.06
N LYS A 27 22.30 -18.95 -6.79
CA LYS A 27 22.51 -17.83 -7.71
C LYS A 27 23.11 -18.26 -9.06
N ALA A 28 24.06 -19.20 -9.04
CA ALA A 28 24.71 -19.71 -10.24
C ALA A 28 23.96 -20.87 -10.90
N GLY A 29 22.84 -21.35 -10.34
CA GLY A 29 22.09 -22.49 -10.86
C GLY A 29 22.87 -23.81 -10.83
N LYS A 30 23.77 -24.01 -9.86
CA LYS A 30 24.56 -25.24 -9.71
C LYS A 30 23.76 -26.34 -9.01
N TRP A 31 22.68 -26.80 -9.64
CA TRP A 31 21.70 -27.71 -9.03
C TRP A 31 22.27 -29.06 -8.60
N GLU A 32 23.28 -29.57 -9.31
CA GLU A 32 23.95 -30.84 -8.95
C GLU A 32 24.69 -30.73 -7.60
N LEU A 33 25.21 -29.55 -7.26
CA LEU A 33 25.87 -29.31 -5.96
C LEU A 33 24.85 -29.10 -4.83
N ILE A 34 23.65 -28.62 -5.16
CA ILE A 34 22.55 -28.45 -4.20
C ILE A 34 21.93 -29.82 -3.88
N GLY A 35 21.78 -30.68 -4.89
CA GLY A 35 21.14 -31.98 -4.75
C GLY A 35 19.70 -31.84 -4.23
N ASN A 36 19.43 -32.42 -3.07
CA ASN A 36 18.13 -32.37 -2.40
C ASN A 36 18.11 -31.43 -1.19
N LYS A 37 19.18 -30.67 -0.94
CA LYS A 37 19.28 -29.78 0.21
C LYS A 37 18.39 -28.54 0.05
N ILE A 38 17.94 -28.01 1.17
CA ILE A 38 17.09 -26.81 1.26
C ILE A 38 17.89 -25.73 1.98
N LEU A 39 17.87 -24.51 1.45
CA LEU A 39 18.43 -23.35 2.14
C LEU A 39 17.31 -22.68 2.95
N ILE A 40 17.52 -22.53 4.25
CA ILE A 40 16.73 -21.68 5.14
C ILE A 40 17.76 -20.92 5.97
N ASP A 41 17.76 -19.59 5.92
CA ASP A 41 18.74 -18.78 6.65
C ASP A 41 18.12 -17.47 7.14
N PRO A 42 18.07 -17.21 8.46
CA PRO A 42 18.52 -18.08 9.54
C PRO A 42 17.62 -19.31 9.73
N PHE A 43 18.21 -20.46 10.04
CA PHE A 43 17.48 -21.67 10.46
C PHE A 43 17.56 -21.84 11.98
N GLU A 44 16.43 -21.56 12.65
CA GLU A 44 16.24 -21.64 14.11
C GLU A 44 15.26 -22.79 14.47
N PRO A 45 15.67 -24.06 14.34
CA PRO A 45 14.76 -25.21 14.47
C PRO A 45 14.16 -25.35 15.88
N GLU A 46 14.87 -24.92 16.93
CA GLU A 46 14.42 -25.04 18.32
C GLU A 46 13.16 -24.20 18.61
N ARG A 47 12.88 -23.20 17.76
CA ARG A 47 11.77 -22.26 17.96
C ARG A 47 10.74 -22.30 16.84
N LYS A 48 11.15 -22.64 15.62
CA LYS A 48 10.35 -22.45 14.40
C LYS A 48 10.05 -23.73 13.64
N LEU A 49 10.70 -24.84 13.97
CA LEU A 49 10.40 -26.12 13.34
C LEU A 49 9.16 -26.75 14.00
N GLY A 50 8.09 -26.90 13.22
CA GLY A 50 6.92 -27.67 13.60
C GLY A 50 7.04 -29.13 13.19
N VAL A 51 5.95 -29.91 13.32
CA VAL A 51 5.93 -31.35 13.01
C VAL A 51 6.18 -31.65 11.52
N CYS A 52 5.72 -30.78 10.63
CA CYS A 52 5.83 -30.94 9.17
C CYS A 52 5.91 -29.59 8.43
N ASN A 53 6.39 -28.57 9.13
CA ASN A 53 6.41 -27.19 8.66
C ASN A 53 7.55 -26.41 9.31
N TYR A 54 7.83 -25.24 8.75
CA TYR A 54 8.75 -24.27 9.34
C TYR A 54 8.10 -22.89 9.38
N ASP A 55 8.01 -22.31 10.58
CA ASP A 55 7.44 -20.98 10.80
C ASP A 55 8.38 -19.88 10.26
N LEU A 56 7.81 -18.92 9.54
CA LEU A 56 8.52 -17.77 8.98
C LEU A 56 8.19 -16.51 9.80
N SER A 57 9.18 -15.62 9.92
CA SER A 57 9.10 -14.46 10.80
C SER A 57 9.21 -13.12 10.09
N VAL A 58 8.68 -12.07 10.73
CA VAL A 58 8.75 -10.69 10.26
C VAL A 58 10.21 -10.27 10.12
N GLY A 59 10.61 -9.88 8.92
CA GLY A 59 11.95 -9.42 8.60
C GLY A 59 12.13 -7.91 8.81
N GLU A 60 13.14 -7.39 8.13
CA GLU A 60 13.70 -6.06 8.34
C GLU A 60 12.99 -4.98 7.52
N GLU A 61 12.16 -5.37 6.54
CA GLU A 61 11.50 -4.43 5.63
C GLU A 61 10.02 -4.78 5.46
N TYR A 62 9.21 -3.73 5.37
CA TYR A 62 7.80 -3.83 5.01
C TYR A 62 7.36 -2.58 4.23
N VAL A 63 6.26 -2.70 3.50
CA VAL A 63 5.66 -1.58 2.77
C VAL A 63 4.15 -1.65 2.85
N SER A 64 3.52 -0.52 3.16
CA SER A 64 2.06 -0.41 3.12
C SER A 64 1.61 -0.20 1.68
N LEU A 65 0.58 -0.90 1.23
CA LEU A 65 -0.01 -0.65 -0.09
C LEU A 65 -0.76 0.69 -0.16
N ARG A 66 -0.95 1.39 0.98
CA ARG A 66 -1.40 2.79 1.01
C ARG A 66 -0.30 3.78 0.60
N GLU A 67 0.96 3.40 0.79
CA GLU A 67 2.16 4.19 0.50
C GLU A 67 3.22 3.30 -0.18
N PRO A 68 2.93 2.73 -1.37
CA PRO A 68 3.77 1.70 -2.03
C PRO A 68 5.19 2.16 -2.37
N GLU A 69 5.42 3.48 -2.42
CA GLU A 69 6.73 4.10 -2.64
C GLU A 69 7.59 4.18 -1.37
N LYS A 70 7.01 3.98 -0.18
CA LYS A 70 7.67 4.16 1.11
C LYS A 70 7.96 2.82 1.78
N ILE A 71 9.11 2.26 1.46
CA ILE A 71 9.64 1.08 2.15
C ILE A 71 10.08 1.51 3.56
N LYS A 72 9.56 0.82 4.56
CA LYS A 72 9.86 1.05 5.98
C LYS A 72 10.78 -0.07 6.48
N ARG A 73 11.73 0.30 7.33
CA ARG A 73 12.64 -0.64 7.99
C ARG A 73 12.19 -0.92 9.41
N LEU A 74 12.48 -2.13 9.87
CA LEU A 74 12.11 -2.63 11.18
C LEU A 74 13.32 -3.28 11.87
N GLY A 75 13.61 -2.85 13.08
CA GLY A 75 14.65 -3.35 13.95
C GLY A 75 14.12 -4.06 15.19
N LYS A 76 15.04 -4.54 16.03
CA LYS A 76 14.69 -5.19 17.30
C LYS A 76 13.94 -4.22 18.22
N GLY A 77 12.83 -4.68 18.79
CA GLY A 77 11.98 -3.87 19.67
C GLY A 77 10.95 -3.02 18.94
N GLU A 78 10.97 -3.00 17.60
CA GLU A 78 9.98 -2.31 16.78
C GLU A 78 8.89 -3.29 16.30
N ALA A 79 7.72 -2.72 15.96
CA ALA A 79 6.59 -3.47 15.44
C ALA A 79 5.93 -2.73 14.27
N ILE A 80 5.37 -3.50 13.35
CA ILE A 80 4.49 -3.03 12.29
C ILE A 80 3.10 -2.83 12.88
N ILE A 81 2.55 -1.64 12.78
CA ILE A 81 1.14 -1.38 13.12
C ILE A 81 0.33 -1.44 11.82
N ILE A 82 -0.54 -2.44 11.71
CA ILE A 82 -1.42 -2.64 10.56
C ILE A 82 -2.80 -2.08 10.92
N HIS A 83 -3.19 -0.98 10.28
CA HIS A 83 -4.46 -0.32 10.54
C HIS A 83 -5.65 -1.08 9.92
N PRO A 84 -6.89 -0.82 10.40
CA PRO A 84 -8.09 -1.40 9.80
C PRO A 84 -8.15 -1.23 8.28
N GLY A 85 -8.40 -2.32 7.56
CA GLY A 85 -8.46 -2.37 6.09
C GLY A 85 -7.13 -2.10 5.38
N GLU A 86 -6.01 -2.03 6.11
CA GLU A 86 -4.69 -1.87 5.52
C GLU A 86 -4.13 -3.21 5.08
N CYS A 87 -3.54 -3.23 3.88
CA CYS A 87 -2.72 -4.33 3.39
C CYS A 87 -1.25 -3.90 3.38
N VAL A 88 -0.42 -4.70 4.04
CA VAL A 88 1.03 -4.50 4.18
C VAL A 88 1.74 -5.69 3.55
N LEU A 89 2.77 -5.43 2.76
CA LEU A 89 3.69 -6.47 2.31
C LEU A 89 4.89 -6.52 3.26
N ILE A 90 5.12 -7.69 3.85
CA ILE A 90 6.17 -7.93 4.84
C ILE A 90 7.21 -8.84 4.22
N LEU A 91 8.48 -8.41 4.25
CA LEU A 91 9.59 -9.25 3.86
C LEU A 91 9.89 -10.24 5.00
N THR A 92 10.04 -11.53 4.69
CA THR A 92 10.42 -12.53 5.70
C THR A 92 11.84 -12.33 6.18
N ARG A 93 12.11 -12.66 7.45
CA ARG A 93 13.47 -12.69 7.98
C ARG A 93 14.29 -13.80 7.33
N GLU A 94 13.66 -14.93 7.05
CA GLU A 94 14.28 -16.09 6.44
C GLU A 94 14.44 -15.91 4.93
N TYR A 95 15.64 -16.24 4.46
CA TYR A 95 15.96 -16.52 3.08
C TYR A 95 15.70 -18.00 2.81
N LEU A 96 14.87 -18.31 1.81
CA LEU A 96 14.63 -19.69 1.38
C LEU A 96 15.35 -19.97 0.06
N GLY A 97 15.73 -21.22 -0.15
CA GLY A 97 16.18 -21.76 -1.43
C GLY A 97 15.69 -23.20 -1.57
N LEU A 98 14.92 -23.49 -2.62
CA LEU A 98 14.34 -24.81 -2.84
C LEU A 98 15.07 -25.58 -3.96
N PRO A 99 15.47 -26.84 -3.74
CA PRO A 99 16.06 -27.68 -4.77
C PRO A 99 15.05 -28.01 -5.88
N LYS A 100 15.49 -28.72 -6.91
CA LYS A 100 14.66 -29.07 -8.08
C LYS A 100 13.44 -29.96 -7.77
N ASN A 101 13.41 -30.57 -6.59
CA ASN A 101 12.44 -31.59 -6.22
C ASN A 101 11.59 -31.21 -4.99
N VAL A 102 11.54 -29.93 -4.61
CA VAL A 102 10.74 -29.46 -3.47
C VAL A 102 9.94 -28.23 -3.85
N VAL A 103 8.67 -28.24 -3.42
CA VAL A 103 7.75 -27.10 -3.48
C VAL A 103 7.47 -26.66 -2.05
N GLY A 104 7.41 -25.35 -1.81
CA GLY A 104 6.93 -24.76 -0.57
C GLY A 104 5.49 -24.26 -0.71
N LEU A 105 4.70 -24.39 0.34
CA LEU A 105 3.38 -23.76 0.45
C LEU A 105 3.34 -22.95 1.75
N VAL A 106 3.25 -21.63 1.60
CA VAL A 106 3.13 -20.70 2.71
C VAL A 106 1.66 -20.51 3.05
N VAL A 107 1.31 -20.73 4.31
CA VAL A 107 -0.06 -20.59 4.83
C VAL A 107 -0.09 -19.75 6.11
N PRO A 108 -1.22 -19.08 6.41
CA PRO A 108 -1.42 -18.39 7.67
C PRO A 108 -1.33 -19.35 8.87
N ARG A 109 -0.84 -18.83 10.01
CA ARG A 109 -0.96 -19.53 11.31
C ARG A 109 -2.32 -19.22 11.91
N ALA A 110 -2.94 -20.22 12.54
CA ALA A 110 -4.30 -20.11 13.08
C ALA A 110 -4.50 -18.91 14.04
N ARG A 111 -3.50 -18.59 14.87
CA ARG A 111 -3.53 -17.43 15.77
C ARG A 111 -3.87 -16.13 15.02
N TRP A 112 -3.22 -15.88 13.89
CA TRP A 112 -3.41 -14.65 13.13
C TRP A 112 -4.76 -14.62 12.40
N ILE A 113 -5.27 -15.77 11.98
CA ILE A 113 -6.62 -15.89 11.42
C ILE A 113 -7.65 -15.48 12.48
N PHE A 114 -7.50 -15.93 13.73
CA PHE A 114 -8.42 -15.61 14.82
C PHE A 114 -8.31 -14.15 15.29
N GLU A 115 -7.15 -13.53 15.12
CA GLU A 115 -6.97 -12.09 15.34
C GLU A 115 -7.51 -11.24 14.18
N GLY A 116 -7.98 -11.86 13.08
CA GLY A 116 -8.55 -11.17 11.93
C GLY A 116 -7.52 -10.64 10.91
N LEU A 117 -6.29 -11.16 10.96
CA LEU A 117 -5.33 -10.98 9.89
C LEU A 117 -5.55 -12.02 8.79
N VAL A 118 -5.68 -11.53 7.56
CA VAL A 118 -5.65 -12.35 6.36
C VAL A 118 -4.25 -12.30 5.77
N ILE A 119 -3.56 -13.44 5.80
CA ILE A 119 -2.22 -13.59 5.24
C ILE A 119 -2.35 -14.35 3.92
N ASN A 120 -1.85 -13.77 2.84
CA ASN A 120 -1.95 -14.34 1.51
C ASN A 120 -1.14 -15.64 1.44
N ALA A 121 -1.84 -16.75 1.22
CA ALA A 121 -1.19 -18.02 0.94
C ALA A 121 -0.46 -17.94 -0.41
N THR A 122 0.77 -18.44 -0.47
CA THR A 122 1.56 -18.43 -1.69
C THR A 122 2.37 -19.70 -1.85
N ARG A 123 2.63 -20.09 -3.10
CA ARG A 123 3.49 -21.20 -3.44
C ARG A 123 4.92 -20.71 -3.65
N VAL A 124 5.89 -21.51 -3.25
CA VAL A 124 7.31 -21.32 -3.51
C VAL A 124 7.74 -22.45 -4.44
N ASP A 125 8.12 -22.09 -5.66
CA ASP A 125 8.43 -23.08 -6.69
C ASP A 125 9.77 -23.76 -6.46
N PRO A 126 9.97 -24.97 -7.01
CA PRO A 126 11.29 -25.57 -7.08
C PRO A 126 12.24 -24.61 -7.78
N THR A 127 13.51 -24.60 -7.39
CA THR A 127 14.54 -23.67 -7.88
C THR A 127 14.35 -22.19 -7.48
N TRP A 128 13.29 -21.86 -6.73
CA TRP A 128 13.14 -20.51 -6.18
C TRP A 128 14.13 -20.28 -5.04
N TYR A 129 14.65 -19.06 -4.95
CA TYR A 129 15.48 -18.62 -3.83
C TYR A 129 15.27 -17.12 -3.54
N GLY A 130 15.44 -16.68 -2.29
CA GLY A 130 15.18 -15.30 -1.86
C GLY A 130 14.52 -15.18 -0.48
N LYS A 131 14.34 -13.95 -0.01
CA LYS A 131 13.36 -13.60 1.03
C LYS A 131 11.97 -13.47 0.41
N LEU A 132 10.97 -14.01 1.08
CA LEU A 132 9.59 -13.97 0.62
C LEU A 132 8.96 -12.62 0.97
N LEU A 133 8.12 -12.11 0.08
CA LEU A 133 7.33 -10.90 0.31
C LEU A 133 5.87 -11.33 0.46
N ILE A 134 5.34 -11.25 1.67
CA ILE A 134 4.03 -11.80 2.04
C ILE A 134 3.06 -10.68 2.33
N GLY A 135 1.88 -10.72 1.69
CA GLY A 135 0.81 -9.75 1.96
C GLY A 135 0.00 -10.13 3.19
N VAL A 136 -0.21 -9.16 4.08
CA VAL A 136 -0.99 -9.26 5.30
C VAL A 136 -2.02 -8.14 5.34
N THR A 137 -3.30 -8.49 5.47
CA THR A 137 -4.41 -7.52 5.53
C THR A 137 -5.13 -7.60 6.87
N ASN A 138 -5.35 -6.47 7.51
CA ASN A 138 -6.14 -6.39 8.73
C ASN A 138 -7.62 -6.18 8.41
N TYR A 139 -8.47 -7.18 8.68
CA TYR A 139 -9.92 -7.11 8.50
C TYR A 139 -10.67 -6.59 9.73
N MET A 140 -9.96 -6.38 10.84
CA MET A 140 -10.54 -5.90 12.08
C MET A 140 -10.68 -4.38 12.08
N LYS A 141 -11.59 -3.90 12.93
CA LYS A 141 -11.85 -2.48 13.16
C LYS A 141 -10.83 -1.78 14.07
N TYR A 142 -9.82 -2.50 14.55
CA TYR A 142 -8.77 -1.99 15.42
C TYR A 142 -7.38 -2.32 14.86
N PRO A 143 -6.34 -1.53 15.17
CA PRO A 143 -4.97 -1.81 14.73
C PRO A 143 -4.44 -3.12 15.33
N ILE A 144 -3.64 -3.86 14.55
CA ILE A 144 -2.95 -5.08 14.97
C ILE A 144 -1.45 -4.86 14.81
N SER A 145 -0.67 -5.29 15.80
CA SER A 145 0.79 -5.16 15.78
C SER A 145 1.49 -6.47 15.46
N LEU A 146 2.48 -6.45 14.56
CA LEU A 146 3.41 -7.56 14.32
C LEU A 146 4.83 -7.14 14.65
N SER A 147 5.45 -7.80 15.63
CA SER A 147 6.79 -7.43 16.10
C SER A 147 7.89 -7.95 15.18
N PHE A 148 9.03 -7.26 15.14
CA PHE A 148 10.22 -7.78 14.45
C PHE A 148 10.58 -9.19 14.94
N GLY A 149 10.78 -10.12 14.00
CA GLY A 149 11.11 -11.52 14.29
C GLY A 149 9.94 -12.38 14.80
N GLU A 150 8.72 -11.83 14.90
CA GLU A 150 7.53 -12.60 15.27
C GLU A 150 7.09 -13.52 14.12
N THR A 151 6.69 -14.74 14.45
CA THR A 151 6.28 -15.75 13.45
C THR A 151 4.84 -15.52 12.98
N PHE A 152 4.68 -15.15 11.71
CA PHE A 152 3.40 -14.71 11.16
C PHE A 152 2.80 -15.69 10.14
N CYS A 153 3.62 -16.42 9.40
CA CYS A 153 3.16 -17.49 8.51
C CYS A 153 4.01 -18.75 8.70
N THR A 154 3.60 -19.84 8.08
CA THR A 154 4.33 -21.12 8.13
C THR A 154 4.45 -21.70 6.73
N CYS A 155 5.55 -22.38 6.47
CA CYS A 155 5.84 -23.01 5.19
C CYS A 155 5.81 -24.54 5.34
N ILE A 156 5.00 -25.19 4.51
CA ILE A 156 4.95 -26.64 4.36
C ILE A 156 5.75 -27.01 3.12
N PHE A 157 6.64 -28.00 3.24
CA PHE A 157 7.50 -28.44 2.14
C PHE A 157 7.01 -29.77 1.61
N MET A 158 6.95 -29.88 0.28
CA MET A 158 6.44 -31.06 -0.42
C MET A 158 7.42 -31.52 -1.48
N GLU A 159 7.68 -32.82 -1.50
CA GLU A 159 8.45 -33.43 -2.58
C GLU A 159 7.63 -33.52 -3.86
N CYS A 160 8.30 -33.17 -4.96
CA CYS A 160 7.83 -33.36 -6.32
C CYS A 160 8.89 -34.11 -7.13
N THR A 161 8.51 -34.57 -8.33
CA THR A 161 9.49 -35.05 -9.30
C THR A 161 10.44 -33.91 -9.67
N PRO A 162 11.76 -34.16 -9.80
CA PRO A 162 12.71 -33.12 -10.14
C PRO A 162 12.33 -32.37 -11.43
N VAL A 163 12.19 -31.05 -11.34
CA VAL A 163 11.81 -30.22 -12.48
C VAL A 163 12.94 -30.12 -13.50
N LYS A 164 12.59 -30.05 -14.79
CA LYS A 164 13.54 -29.81 -15.89
C LYS A 164 13.74 -28.32 -16.19
N LYS A 165 12.69 -27.52 -16.02
CA LYS A 165 12.75 -26.06 -16.15
C LYS A 165 13.15 -25.46 -14.81
N HIS A 166 14.13 -24.57 -14.83
CA HIS A 166 14.58 -23.83 -13.65
C HIS A 166 14.19 -22.36 -13.78
N LEU A 167 13.90 -21.71 -12.67
CA LEU A 167 13.59 -20.29 -12.62
C LEU A 167 14.83 -19.47 -12.95
N THR A 168 14.62 -18.35 -13.65
CA THR A 168 15.68 -17.40 -13.98
C THR A 168 15.28 -15.99 -13.55
N PRO A 169 16.23 -15.11 -13.19
CA PRO A 169 15.91 -13.71 -12.85
C PRO A 169 15.24 -12.94 -13.99
N LYS A 170 15.44 -13.37 -15.24
CA LYS A 170 14.81 -12.78 -16.42
C LYS A 170 13.29 -13.02 -16.44
N GLU A 171 12.85 -14.23 -16.10
CA GLU A 171 11.43 -14.59 -16.05
C GLU A 171 10.78 -14.15 -14.73
N LEU A 172 11.55 -14.16 -13.64
CA LEU A 172 11.07 -13.85 -12.31
C LEU A 172 12.03 -12.86 -11.62
N PRO A 173 11.80 -11.54 -11.75
CA PRO A 173 12.66 -10.53 -11.15
C PRO A 173 12.77 -10.61 -9.62
N SER A 174 11.80 -11.25 -8.95
CA SER A 174 11.81 -11.48 -7.51
C SER A 174 12.81 -12.56 -7.05
N LEU A 175 13.40 -13.30 -7.97
CA LEU A 175 14.33 -14.38 -7.65
C LEU A 175 15.63 -13.80 -7.06
N GLY A 176 16.01 -14.30 -5.89
CA GLY A 176 17.17 -13.82 -5.12
C GLY A 176 16.92 -12.57 -4.29
N ARG A 177 15.64 -12.16 -4.12
CA ARG A 177 15.27 -10.98 -3.34
C ARG A 177 15.88 -10.97 -1.94
N THR A 178 16.41 -9.82 -1.51
CA THR A 178 16.88 -9.58 -0.14
C THR A 178 16.30 -8.32 0.49
N THR A 179 15.75 -7.43 -0.33
CA THR A 179 15.09 -6.17 0.05
C THR A 179 13.81 -6.02 -0.75
N ILE A 180 12.92 -5.11 -0.34
CA ILE A 180 11.73 -4.76 -1.12
C ILE A 180 12.12 -3.79 -2.24
N ASP A 181 11.72 -4.09 -3.47
CA ASP A 181 11.84 -3.15 -4.58
C ASP A 181 10.70 -2.13 -4.53
N PRO A 182 10.91 -0.87 -4.96
CA PRO A 182 9.82 0.11 -5.04
C PRO A 182 8.64 -0.44 -5.85
N LEU A 183 7.47 -0.49 -5.22
CA LEU A 183 6.29 -1.07 -5.84
C LEU A 183 5.68 -0.08 -6.83
N LYS A 184 5.59 -0.49 -8.10
CA LYS A 184 4.79 0.21 -9.12
C LYS A 184 3.46 -0.51 -9.28
N LEU A 185 2.40 0.08 -8.73
CA LEU A 185 1.04 -0.46 -8.90
C LEU A 185 0.56 -0.15 -10.32
N ALA A 186 0.43 -1.17 -11.16
CA ALA A 186 0.00 -1.00 -12.56
C ALA A 186 -1.51 -0.72 -12.72
N HIS A 187 -2.31 -1.15 -11.74
CA HIS A 187 -3.78 -1.14 -11.81
C HIS A 187 -4.44 -0.36 -10.68
N ALA A 188 -3.68 0.13 -9.70
CA ALA A 188 -4.21 0.85 -8.56
C ALA A 188 -3.63 2.26 -8.52
N GLY A 189 -4.50 3.25 -8.38
CA GLY A 189 -4.13 4.65 -8.15
C GLY A 189 -4.14 4.98 -6.67
N ARG A 190 -3.34 5.97 -6.27
CA ARG A 190 -3.43 6.54 -4.92
C ARG A 190 -4.66 7.44 -4.85
N GLU A 191 -5.45 7.28 -3.79
CA GLU A 191 -6.42 8.29 -3.41
C GLU A 191 -5.76 9.23 -2.41
N GLU A 192 -5.67 10.52 -2.76
CA GLU A 192 -5.13 11.53 -1.85
C GLU A 192 -6.17 11.88 -0.78
N LEU A 193 -5.72 12.01 0.46
CA LEU A 193 -6.58 12.50 1.54
C LEU A 193 -6.91 13.96 1.27
N LEU A 194 -8.20 14.25 1.11
CA LEU A 194 -8.70 15.61 1.00
C LEU A 194 -8.74 16.26 2.38
N LEU A 195 -8.26 17.51 2.47
CA LEU A 195 -8.51 18.35 3.64
C LEU A 195 -10.02 18.66 3.73
N PRO A 196 -10.57 18.89 4.94
CA PRO A 196 -12.01 19.15 5.11
C PRO A 196 -12.55 20.26 4.20
N GLU A 197 -11.76 21.31 3.96
CA GLU A 197 -12.12 22.46 3.15
C GLU A 197 -12.12 22.16 1.64
N ALA A 198 -11.44 21.10 1.21
CA ALA A 198 -11.34 20.67 -0.18
C ALA A 198 -12.43 19.65 -0.57
N VAL A 199 -13.23 19.17 0.38
CA VAL A 199 -14.30 18.20 0.11
C VAL A 199 -15.44 18.89 -0.65
N THR A 200 -15.91 18.23 -1.72
CA THR A 200 -16.98 18.73 -2.60
C THR A 200 -18.09 17.69 -2.72
N TRP A 201 -19.23 18.08 -3.28
CA TRP A 201 -20.34 17.15 -3.55
C TRP A 201 -19.95 16.04 -4.54
N GLU A 202 -19.07 16.33 -5.51
CA GLU A 202 -18.56 15.32 -6.46
C GLU A 202 -17.76 14.23 -5.76
N HIS A 203 -16.92 14.60 -4.78
CA HIS A 203 -16.20 13.63 -3.96
C HIS A 203 -17.15 12.72 -3.19
N LEU A 204 -18.24 13.27 -2.64
CA LEU A 204 -19.25 12.47 -1.96
C LEU A 204 -20.01 11.56 -2.94
N ASP A 205 -20.30 12.03 -4.15
CA ASP A 205 -20.95 11.22 -5.19
C ASP A 205 -20.06 10.05 -5.63
N LYS A 206 -18.75 10.27 -5.77
CA LYS A 206 -17.76 9.22 -6.03
C LYS A 206 -17.72 8.17 -4.90
N VAL A 207 -17.71 8.59 -3.64
CA VAL A 207 -17.77 7.66 -2.49
C VAL A 207 -19.04 6.81 -2.54
N VAL A 208 -20.18 7.40 -2.95
CA VAL A 208 -21.43 6.65 -3.12
C VAL A 208 -21.34 5.67 -4.30
N GLU A 209 -20.66 6.01 -5.38
CA GLU A 209 -20.43 5.11 -6.50
C GLU A 209 -19.56 3.92 -6.09
N ASP A 210 -18.42 4.20 -5.45
CA ASP A 210 -17.42 3.20 -5.06
C ASP A 210 -17.94 2.27 -3.94
N PHE A 211 -18.55 2.82 -2.89
CA PHE A 211 -18.93 2.08 -1.68
C PHE A 211 -20.43 1.80 -1.56
N ARG A 212 -21.28 2.49 -2.34
CA ARG A 212 -22.74 2.31 -2.34
C ARG A 212 -23.36 2.51 -0.95
N LYS A 213 -24.00 1.49 -0.40
CA LYS A 213 -24.61 1.55 0.94
C LYS A 213 -23.53 1.38 2.02
N PRO A 214 -23.52 2.21 3.09
CA PRO A 214 -24.60 3.11 3.51
C PRO A 214 -24.43 4.58 3.05
N PHE A 215 -23.40 4.88 2.25
CA PHE A 215 -23.06 6.26 1.90
C PHE A 215 -24.15 6.95 1.06
N ASP A 216 -24.90 6.19 0.25
CA ASP A 216 -26.08 6.69 -0.47
C ASP A 216 -27.15 7.25 0.49
N VAL A 217 -27.42 6.54 1.58
CA VAL A 217 -28.36 6.94 2.64
C VAL A 217 -27.82 8.14 3.40
N ILE A 218 -26.53 8.14 3.75
CA ILE A 218 -25.87 9.26 4.46
C ILE A 218 -25.95 10.54 3.62
N ARG A 219 -25.57 10.48 2.35
CA ARG A 219 -25.70 11.61 1.40
C ARG A 219 -27.15 12.08 1.31
N GLY A 220 -28.10 11.15 1.25
CA GLY A 220 -29.53 11.44 1.23
C GLY A 220 -30.02 12.18 2.48
N ALA A 221 -29.57 11.76 3.67
CA ALA A 221 -29.89 12.39 4.94
C ALA A 221 -29.37 13.84 4.99
N PHE A 222 -28.12 14.08 4.60
CA PHE A 222 -27.58 15.44 4.50
C PHE A 222 -28.39 16.32 3.54
N LYS A 223 -28.68 15.83 2.32
CA LYS A 223 -29.44 16.60 1.32
C LYS A 223 -30.86 16.93 1.78
N ARG A 224 -31.53 16.02 2.51
CA ARG A 224 -32.89 16.25 3.03
C ARG A 224 -32.91 17.27 4.16
N ASN A 225 -31.96 17.16 5.09
CA ASN A 225 -31.94 17.98 6.30
C ASN A 225 -31.22 19.32 6.11
N TYR A 226 -30.53 19.53 4.98
CA TYR A 226 -29.75 20.74 4.72
C TYR A 226 -30.53 22.04 4.97
N LYS A 227 -31.77 22.12 4.47
CA LYS A 227 -32.62 23.32 4.63
C LYS A 227 -33.04 23.54 6.07
N GLU A 228 -33.42 22.47 6.77
CA GLU A 228 -33.84 22.54 8.18
C GLU A 228 -32.69 22.94 9.10
N VAL A 229 -31.48 22.42 8.84
CA VAL A 229 -30.28 22.78 9.59
C VAL A 229 -29.93 24.26 9.40
N ILE A 230 -30.00 24.79 8.17
CA ILE A 230 -29.78 26.22 7.91
C ILE A 230 -30.80 27.07 8.65
N GLN A 231 -32.09 26.73 8.55
CA GLN A 231 -33.15 27.48 9.23
C GLN A 231 -32.99 27.47 10.75
N TYR A 232 -32.55 26.35 11.33
CA TYR A 232 -32.25 26.27 12.76
C TYR A 232 -31.07 27.17 13.14
N VAL A 233 -29.96 27.12 12.40
CA VAL A 233 -28.77 27.95 12.65
C VAL A 233 -29.10 29.44 12.54
N GLU A 234 -29.87 29.84 11.53
CA GLU A 234 -30.37 31.21 11.35
C GLU A 234 -31.26 31.68 12.49
N ARG A 235 -32.03 30.78 13.12
CA ARG A 235 -32.93 31.15 14.22
C ARG A 235 -32.22 31.21 15.57
N GLU A 236 -31.42 30.21 15.89
CA GLU A 236 -30.98 29.95 17.27
C GLU A 236 -29.51 30.33 17.54
N VAL A 237 -28.64 30.29 16.52
CA VAL A 237 -27.19 30.40 16.72
C VAL A 237 -26.65 31.72 16.18
N ALA A 238 -27.07 32.11 14.97
CA ALA A 238 -26.60 33.33 14.31
C ALA A 238 -27.71 33.94 13.46
N PRO A 239 -28.55 34.82 14.05
CA PRO A 239 -29.57 35.56 13.32
C PRO A 239 -28.96 36.34 12.16
N ASN A 240 -29.56 36.19 10.97
CA ASN A 240 -29.17 36.88 9.74
C ASN A 240 -27.78 36.49 9.18
N LEU A 241 -27.21 35.34 9.56
CA LEU A 241 -25.91 34.89 9.03
C LEU A 241 -25.89 34.79 7.50
N VAL A 242 -26.94 34.23 6.91
CA VAL A 242 -27.05 34.10 5.44
C VAL A 242 -27.25 35.45 4.77
N GLU A 243 -28.04 36.34 5.38
CA GLU A 243 -28.24 37.70 4.86
C GLU A 243 -26.94 38.52 4.93
N GLN A 244 -26.18 38.41 6.01
CA GLN A 244 -24.87 39.04 6.18
C GLN A 244 -23.83 38.44 5.22
N ALA A 245 -23.80 37.12 5.04
CA ALA A 245 -22.91 36.45 4.09
C ALA A 245 -23.24 36.83 2.64
N ALA A 246 -24.53 36.85 2.28
CA ALA A 246 -25.01 37.26 0.96
C ALA A 246 -24.72 38.75 0.69
N SER A 247 -24.97 39.62 1.67
CA SER A 247 -24.62 41.05 1.58
C SER A 247 -23.12 41.27 1.42
N SER A 248 -22.30 40.50 2.15
CA SER A 248 -20.85 40.54 2.05
C SER A 248 -20.33 40.04 0.69
N ALA A 249 -20.90 38.96 0.16
CA ALA A 249 -20.58 38.44 -1.16
C ALA A 249 -21.00 39.43 -2.26
N TYR A 250 -22.17 40.04 -2.15
CA TYR A 250 -22.67 41.05 -3.08
C TYR A 250 -21.77 42.30 -3.09
N LYS A 251 -21.38 42.80 -1.90
CA LYS A 251 -20.42 43.93 -1.80
C LYS A 251 -19.08 43.60 -2.45
N ARG A 252 -18.56 42.38 -2.27
CA ARG A 252 -17.33 41.93 -2.94
C ARG A 252 -17.48 41.89 -4.46
N ALA A 253 -18.52 41.21 -4.96
CA ALA A 253 -18.78 41.11 -6.40
C ALA A 253 -19.01 42.48 -7.05
N HIS A 254 -19.76 43.38 -6.38
CA HIS A 254 -19.96 44.74 -6.84
C HIS A 254 -18.65 45.54 -6.87
N GLY A 255 -17.80 45.41 -5.84
CA GLY A 255 -16.49 46.05 -5.81
C GLY A 255 -15.58 45.60 -6.95
N ASP A 256 -15.55 44.29 -7.24
CA ASP A 256 -14.75 43.74 -8.34
C ASP A 256 -15.30 44.15 -9.72
N LEU A 257 -16.63 44.19 -9.87
CA LEU A 257 -17.29 44.70 -11.08
C LEU A 257 -16.97 46.19 -11.30
N MET A 258 -17.01 47.01 -10.25
CA MET A 258 -16.70 48.44 -10.34
C MET A 258 -15.22 48.66 -10.70
N LYS A 259 -14.28 47.86 -10.18
CA LYS A 259 -12.87 47.91 -10.61
C LYS A 259 -12.72 47.62 -12.10
N LEU A 260 -13.39 46.59 -12.61
CA LEU A 260 -13.39 46.26 -14.04
C LEU A 260 -13.99 47.40 -14.87
N LEU A 261 -15.07 48.01 -14.40
CA LEU A 261 -15.71 49.15 -15.06
C LEU A 261 -14.76 50.36 -15.12
N TYR A 262 -14.09 50.72 -14.02
CA TYR A 262 -13.12 51.81 -14.01
C TYR A 262 -11.93 51.56 -14.95
N LEU A 263 -11.43 50.31 -15.01
CA LEU A 263 -10.40 49.93 -15.97
C LEU A 263 -10.88 50.09 -17.42
N LEU A 264 -12.12 49.69 -17.71
CA LEU A 264 -12.71 49.82 -19.05
C LEU A 264 -12.93 51.29 -19.44
N VAL A 265 -13.46 52.11 -18.54
CA VAL A 265 -13.63 53.55 -18.77
C VAL A 265 -12.28 54.23 -18.99
N GLY A 266 -11.26 53.89 -18.19
CA GLY A 266 -9.90 54.39 -18.37
C GLY A 266 -9.32 54.01 -19.74
N ALA A 267 -9.53 52.77 -20.19
CA ALA A 267 -9.11 52.32 -21.52
C ALA A 267 -9.81 53.08 -22.66
N VAL A 268 -11.12 53.33 -22.54
CA VAL A 268 -11.89 54.11 -23.52
C VAL A 268 -11.41 55.56 -23.59
N ILE A 269 -11.19 56.21 -22.44
CA ILE A 269 -10.66 57.59 -22.40
C ILE A 269 -9.27 57.65 -23.02
N SER A 270 -8.39 56.70 -22.67
CA SER A 270 -7.04 56.60 -23.25
C SER A 270 -7.10 56.42 -24.78
N PHE A 271 -8.03 55.59 -25.26
CA PHE A 271 -8.26 55.38 -26.69
C PHE A 271 -8.73 56.67 -27.39
N ILE A 272 -9.69 57.39 -26.81
CA ILE A 272 -10.20 58.66 -27.35
C ILE A 272 -9.08 59.71 -27.41
N ILE A 273 -8.30 59.87 -26.34
CA ILE A 273 -7.16 60.80 -26.31
C ILE A 273 -6.14 60.45 -27.40
N THR A 274 -5.86 59.16 -27.58
CA THR A 274 -4.94 58.68 -28.62
C THR A 274 -5.47 58.99 -30.03
N CYS A 275 -6.77 58.77 -30.27
CA CYS A 275 -7.42 59.11 -31.54
C CYS A 275 -7.40 60.63 -31.82
N ILE A 276 -7.67 61.46 -30.81
CA ILE A 276 -7.61 62.93 -30.94
C ILE A 276 -6.17 63.38 -31.24
N ALA A 277 -5.18 62.86 -30.51
CA ALA A 277 -3.77 63.18 -30.75
C ALA A 277 -3.32 62.76 -32.16
N TYR A 278 -3.80 61.60 -32.65
CA TYR A 278 -3.55 61.15 -34.02
C TYR A 278 -4.17 62.07 -35.07
N LEU A 279 -5.42 62.51 -34.86
CA LEU A 279 -6.11 63.45 -35.76
C LEU A 279 -5.41 64.82 -35.81
N ILE A 280 -4.99 65.36 -34.66
CA ILE A 280 -4.23 66.62 -34.62
C ILE A 280 -2.92 66.49 -35.39
N LYS A 281 -2.22 65.35 -35.26
CA LYS A 281 -0.97 65.07 -35.98
C LYS A 281 -1.17 64.90 -37.48
N LEU A 282 -2.38 64.61 -37.95
CA LEU A 282 -2.72 64.52 -39.37
C LEU A 282 -3.03 65.88 -40.01
N MET A 283 -3.36 66.89 -39.19
CA MET A 283 -3.73 68.25 -39.62
C MET A 283 -2.56 69.25 -39.57
N LEU A 284 -1.45 68.87 -38.95
CA LEU A 284 -0.17 69.60 -38.89
C LEU A 284 0.81 69.03 -39.92
#